data_AF-A0A060SLH3-F1
#
_entry.id   AF-A0A060SLH3-F1
#
_cell.length_a   1.000
_cell.length_b   1.000
_cell.length_c   1.000
_cell.angle_alpha   90.00
_cell.angle_beta   90.00
_cell.angle_gamma   90.00
#
_symmetry.space_group_name_H-M   'P 1'
#
loop_
_entity.id
_entity.type
_entity.pdbx_description
1 polymer ?
#
loop_
_entity_poly.entity_id
_entity_poly.type
_entity_poly.pdbx_seq_one_letter_code
_entity_poly.pdbx_strand_id
1 'polypeptide(L)'
;MSQYAFGSSTAYGPACGRCFKITLLNTFLSDPPFFPNVTKSVVIKVTDLCPAGGNGWCSATPGKPNQGGQYINFDLAWPSPSIPDDFFPSDAALYGYTDFGVWNVSYQSVDCLKNWEGAKAPAALGSVDDGSSVCCPADPTGSANDTCPSFSDDNGIPYVPSAPSTNLPFWS
;
A
#
# COMPACT_ATOMS: atom_id res chain seq x y z
N MET A 1 1.32 0.87 2.35
CA MET A 1 0.09 1.55 1.86
C MET A 1 0.00 2.94 2.49
N SER A 2 -0.44 3.97 1.77
CA SER A 2 -0.57 5.34 2.30
C SER A 2 -1.42 5.41 3.57
N GLN A 3 -0.97 6.16 4.59
CA GLN A 3 -1.54 6.22 5.95
C GLN A 3 -3.06 6.29 6.03
N TYR A 4 -3.69 7.18 5.27
CA TYR A 4 -5.15 7.34 5.31
C TYR A 4 -5.90 6.12 4.75
N ALA A 5 -5.31 5.40 3.80
CA ALA A 5 -5.84 4.14 3.31
C ALA A 5 -5.46 2.96 4.22
N PHE A 6 -4.32 3.04 4.91
CA PHE A 6 -3.89 2.06 5.89
C PHE A 6 -4.78 2.07 7.16
N GLY A 7 -5.24 3.26 7.55
CA GLY A 7 -6.19 3.49 8.64
C GLY A 7 -5.55 3.55 10.04
N SER A 8 -4.24 3.78 10.13
CA SER A 8 -3.52 3.96 11.41
C SER A 8 -2.27 4.81 11.22
N SER A 9 -1.82 5.48 12.26
CA SER A 9 -0.54 6.21 12.31
C SER A 9 0.49 5.63 13.30
N THR A 10 0.13 4.61 14.08
CA THR A 10 0.98 4.14 15.20
C THR A 10 1.13 2.62 15.28
N ALA A 11 0.16 1.87 14.76
CA ALA A 11 0.16 0.41 14.79
C ALA A 11 -0.55 -0.12 13.54
N TYR A 12 -0.94 -1.39 13.54
CA TYR A 12 -1.69 -1.94 12.42
C TYR A 12 -3.10 -1.33 12.33
N GLY A 13 -3.46 -0.90 11.12
CA GLY A 13 -4.78 -0.39 10.78
C GLY A 13 -5.64 -1.44 10.07
N PRO A 14 -6.92 -1.12 9.76
CA PRO A 14 -7.86 -2.05 9.15
C PRO A 14 -7.45 -2.57 7.76
N ALA A 15 -6.50 -1.92 7.08
CA ALA A 15 -5.97 -2.42 5.82
C ALA A 15 -4.84 -3.45 6.00
N CYS A 16 -4.19 -3.50 7.16
CA CYS A 16 -3.09 -4.40 7.46
C CYS A 16 -3.57 -5.85 7.34
N GLY A 17 -3.06 -6.60 6.35
CA GLY A 17 -3.46 -7.97 6.07
C GLY A 17 -4.39 -8.14 4.87
N ARG A 18 -4.96 -7.05 4.33
CA ARG A 18 -5.81 -7.11 3.13
C ARG A 18 -5.01 -7.36 1.86
N CYS A 19 -5.62 -8.08 0.91
CA CYS A 19 -5.03 -8.30 -0.40
C CYS A 19 -5.70 -7.51 -1.53
N PHE A 20 -4.88 -7.06 -2.47
CA PHE A 20 -5.32 -6.30 -3.63
C PHE A 20 -4.69 -6.86 -4.90
N LYS A 21 -5.52 -7.11 -5.92
CA LYS A 21 -5.03 -7.24 -7.29
C LYS A 21 -4.77 -5.85 -7.83
N ILE A 22 -3.50 -5.53 -8.08
CA ILE A 22 -3.09 -4.29 -8.75
C ILE A 22 -2.76 -4.59 -10.21
N THR A 23 -3.09 -3.65 -11.10
CA THR A 23 -2.90 -3.79 -12.53
C THR A 23 -2.27 -2.53 -13.08
N LEU A 24 -1.14 -2.66 -13.78
CA LEU A 24 -0.39 -1.53 -14.34
C LEU A 24 -1.16 -0.89 -15.49
N LEU A 25 -1.33 0.44 -15.45
CA LEU A 25 -2.01 1.21 -16.49
C LEU A 25 -1.01 1.99 -17.34
N ASN A 26 -0.20 2.83 -16.71
CA ASN A 26 0.82 3.64 -17.40
C ASN A 26 1.83 4.22 -16.41
N THR A 27 2.93 4.75 -16.93
CA THR A 27 3.84 5.64 -16.19
C THR A 27 3.69 7.04 -16.77
N PHE A 28 3.55 8.04 -15.90
CA PHE A 28 3.20 9.41 -16.31
C PHE A 28 4.33 10.42 -16.07
N LEU A 29 5.42 9.98 -15.44
CA LEU A 29 6.64 10.77 -15.25
C LEU A 29 7.65 10.58 -16.39
N SER A 30 7.47 9.55 -17.22
CA SER A 30 8.21 9.36 -18.46
C SER A 30 7.74 10.35 -19.53
N ASP A 31 8.64 10.71 -20.44
CA ASP A 31 8.33 11.56 -21.59
C ASP A 31 8.76 10.86 -22.89
N PRO A 32 7.81 10.43 -23.75
CA PRO A 32 6.36 10.47 -23.53
C PRO A 32 5.90 9.51 -22.41
N PRO A 33 4.66 9.64 -21.87
CA PRO A 33 4.12 8.67 -20.93
C PRO A 33 4.13 7.24 -21.51
N PHE A 34 4.61 6.27 -20.73
CA PHE A 34 4.69 4.88 -21.16
C PHE A 34 3.39 4.12 -20.89
N PHE A 35 2.86 3.48 -21.93
CA PHE A 35 1.71 2.58 -21.86
C PHE A 35 2.16 1.17 -22.25
N PRO A 36 2.03 0.17 -21.36
CA PRO A 36 2.47 -1.18 -21.67
C PRO A 36 1.54 -1.84 -22.70
N ASN A 37 2.13 -2.48 -23.71
CA ASN A 37 1.40 -3.26 -24.72
C ASN A 37 0.69 -4.48 -24.12
N VAL A 38 1.22 -5.01 -23.01
CA VAL A 38 0.63 -6.12 -22.25
C VAL A 38 0.42 -5.65 -20.82
N THR A 39 -0.84 -5.60 -20.41
CA THR A 39 -1.22 -5.26 -19.05
C THR A 39 -0.83 -6.38 -18.08
N LYS A 40 0.01 -6.06 -17.09
CA LYS A 40 0.40 -6.99 -16.03
C LYS A 40 -0.37 -6.68 -14.74
N SER A 41 -0.69 -7.74 -14.01
CA SER A 41 -1.31 -7.66 -12.68
C SER A 41 -0.53 -8.52 -11.68
N VAL A 42 -0.53 -8.10 -10.42
CA VAL A 42 -0.04 -8.90 -9.30
C VAL A 42 -1.00 -8.75 -8.12
N VAL A 43 -1.12 -9.79 -7.31
CA VAL A 43 -1.85 -9.72 -6.04
C VAL A 43 -0.84 -9.42 -4.95
N ILE A 44 -1.08 -8.35 -4.20
CA ILE A 44 -0.23 -7.90 -3.09
C ILE A 44 -0.99 -8.04 -1.79
N LYS A 45 -0.25 -8.19 -0.69
CA LYS A 45 -0.77 -8.08 0.67
C LYS A 45 -0.25 -6.81 1.30
N VAL A 46 -1.12 -6.05 1.97
CA VAL A 46 -0.70 -4.88 2.75
C VAL A 46 -0.06 -5.35 4.04
N THR A 47 1.24 -5.12 4.17
CA THR A 47 1.99 -5.48 5.38
C THR A 47 2.52 -4.28 6.15
N ASP A 48 2.47 -3.09 5.56
CA ASP A 48 3.15 -1.92 6.12
C ASP A 48 2.46 -0.59 5.78
N LEU A 49 2.74 0.38 6.64
CA LEU A 49 2.33 1.77 6.56
C LEU A 49 3.36 2.57 5.75
N CYS A 50 2.89 3.31 4.76
CA CYS A 50 3.64 4.42 4.20
C CYS A 50 3.13 5.71 4.87
N PRO A 51 3.91 6.31 5.79
CA PRO A 51 3.44 7.38 6.66
C PRO A 51 3.08 8.64 5.88
N ALA A 52 2.11 9.40 6.40
CA ALA A 52 1.76 10.70 5.87
C ALA A 52 2.88 11.71 6.18
N GLY A 53 3.19 12.59 5.23
CA GLY A 53 4.19 13.64 5.42
C GLY A 53 4.67 14.25 4.11
N GLY A 54 5.10 15.52 4.17
CA GLY A 54 5.62 16.25 3.03
C GLY A 54 4.68 16.29 1.82
N ASN A 55 5.28 16.36 0.62
CA ASN A 55 4.57 16.34 -0.67
C ASN A 55 4.79 15.01 -1.44
N GLY A 56 5.07 13.91 -0.74
CA GLY A 56 5.39 12.62 -1.37
C GLY A 56 4.18 11.82 -1.88
N TRP A 57 4.44 10.61 -2.38
CA TRP A 57 3.39 9.71 -2.91
C TRP A 57 2.35 9.28 -1.86
N CYS A 58 2.71 9.26 -0.58
CA CYS A 58 1.82 8.87 0.51
C CYS A 58 1.17 10.05 1.23
N SER A 59 1.30 11.28 0.72
CA SER A 59 0.78 12.50 1.35
C SER A 59 -0.72 12.73 1.16
N ALA A 60 -1.44 11.79 0.53
CA ALA A 60 -2.87 11.93 0.30
C ALA A 60 -3.65 11.97 1.62
N THR A 61 -4.71 12.77 1.65
CA THR A 61 -5.69 12.89 2.75
C THR A 61 -7.10 12.79 2.15
N PRO A 62 -8.18 12.67 2.96
CA PRO A 62 -9.53 12.57 2.42
C PRO A 62 -9.97 13.79 1.60
N GLY A 63 -9.36 14.96 1.84
CA GLY A 63 -9.67 16.20 1.13
C GLY A 63 -8.59 16.66 0.13
N LYS A 64 -7.48 15.92 -0.02
CA LYS A 64 -6.34 16.34 -0.86
C LYS A 64 -5.62 15.12 -1.45
N PRO A 65 -5.45 15.00 -2.78
CA PRO A 65 -4.66 13.93 -3.37
C PRO A 65 -3.15 14.12 -3.13
N ASN A 66 -2.36 13.06 -3.38
CA ASN A 66 -0.91 13.14 -3.43
C ASN A 66 -0.41 13.92 -4.67
N GLN A 67 0.91 14.05 -4.81
CA GLN A 67 1.51 14.77 -5.96
C GLN A 67 1.22 14.14 -7.34
N GLY A 68 0.79 12.88 -7.39
CA GLY A 68 0.33 12.20 -8.60
C GLY A 68 -1.18 12.32 -8.86
N GLY A 69 -1.90 13.14 -8.08
CA GLY A 69 -3.35 13.29 -8.19
C GLY A 69 -4.16 12.11 -7.63
N GLN A 70 -3.53 11.18 -6.91
CA GLN A 70 -4.18 9.96 -6.39
C GLN A 70 -4.48 10.06 -4.89
N TYR A 71 -5.53 9.39 -4.44
CA TYR A 71 -5.93 9.33 -3.03
C TYR A 71 -5.40 8.10 -2.28
N ILE A 72 -4.83 7.14 -3.00
CA ILE A 72 -4.26 5.91 -2.44
C ILE A 72 -2.88 5.69 -3.09
N ASN A 73 -1.91 5.30 -2.27
CA ASN A 73 -0.62 4.83 -2.75
C ASN A 73 -0.33 3.42 -2.22
N PHE A 74 0.07 2.54 -3.13
CA PHE A 74 0.67 1.25 -2.82
C PHE A 74 2.18 1.38 -2.96
N ASP A 75 2.89 1.38 -1.85
CA ASP A 75 4.34 1.30 -1.85
C ASP A 75 4.71 -0.18 -1.84
N LEU A 76 5.23 -0.68 -2.96
CA LEU A 76 5.55 -2.09 -3.11
C LEU A 76 6.94 -2.35 -2.58
N ALA A 77 7.05 -3.32 -1.67
CA ALA A 77 8.35 -3.82 -1.25
C ALA A 77 9.04 -4.44 -2.47
N TRP A 78 10.05 -3.77 -3.01
CA TRP A 78 10.81 -4.20 -4.16
C TRP A 78 12.32 -4.12 -3.87
N PRO A 79 13.11 -5.14 -4.25
CA PRO A 79 12.68 -6.42 -4.82
C PRO A 79 11.90 -7.28 -3.81
N SER A 80 11.02 -8.15 -4.31
CA SER A 80 10.28 -9.09 -3.46
C SER A 80 10.04 -10.42 -4.19
N PRO A 81 10.19 -11.56 -3.51
CA PRO A 81 9.91 -12.86 -4.10
C PRO A 81 8.43 -13.06 -4.49
N SER A 82 7.54 -12.18 -4.02
CA SER A 82 6.11 -12.20 -4.37
C SER A 82 5.75 -11.37 -5.61
N ILE A 83 6.70 -10.62 -6.17
CA ILE A 83 6.51 -9.81 -7.36
C ILE A 83 7.48 -10.34 -8.44
N PRO A 84 6.99 -10.82 -9.60
CA PRO A 84 7.86 -11.29 -10.67
C PRO A 84 8.88 -10.24 -11.11
N ASP A 85 10.10 -10.67 -11.42
CA ASP A 85 11.20 -9.78 -11.87
C ASP A 85 10.83 -8.95 -13.10
N ASP A 86 9.93 -9.46 -13.94
CA ASP A 86 9.46 -8.83 -15.16
C ASP A 86 8.16 -8.02 -14.98
N PHE A 87 7.65 -7.87 -13.75
CA PHE A 87 6.35 -7.24 -13.48
C PHE A 87 6.25 -5.80 -14.00
N PHE A 88 7.35 -5.04 -13.92
CA PHE A 88 7.43 -3.67 -14.44
C PHE A 88 8.07 -3.67 -15.84
N PRO A 89 7.26 -3.62 -16.93
CA PRO A 89 7.80 -3.56 -18.28
C PRO A 89 8.44 -2.20 -18.57
N SER A 90 9.39 -2.20 -19.50
CA SER A 90 10.07 -0.99 -19.96
C SER A 90 10.42 -1.05 -21.44
N ASP A 91 10.82 0.10 -21.99
CA ASP A 91 11.36 0.24 -23.33
C ASP A 91 12.66 1.04 -23.28
N ALA A 92 13.75 0.38 -22.88
CA ALA A 92 15.04 1.04 -22.74
C ALA A 92 15.58 1.60 -24.05
N ALA A 93 15.16 1.08 -25.21
CA ALA A 93 15.56 1.60 -26.51
C ALA A 93 14.96 2.99 -26.75
N LEU A 94 13.73 3.22 -26.30
CA LEU A 94 13.06 4.52 -26.40
C LEU A 94 13.47 5.48 -25.28
N TYR A 95 13.47 5.02 -24.02
CA TYR A 95 13.63 5.90 -22.85
C TYR A 95 15.07 6.01 -22.33
N GLY A 96 15.94 5.05 -22.66
CA GLY A 96 17.31 5.00 -22.15
C GLY A 96 17.46 4.45 -20.73
N TYR A 97 16.37 4.00 -20.09
CA TYR A 97 16.35 3.37 -18.77
C TYR A 97 15.20 2.35 -18.65
N THR A 98 15.29 1.45 -17.67
CA THR A 98 14.34 0.35 -17.48
C THR A 98 13.39 0.54 -16.30
N ASP A 99 13.71 1.45 -15.38
CA ASP A 99 12.91 1.68 -14.18
C ASP A 99 12.19 3.03 -14.27
N PHE A 100 10.86 2.97 -14.36
CA PHE A 100 10.04 4.17 -14.35
C PHE A 100 9.68 4.66 -12.94
N GLY A 101 9.90 3.83 -11.90
CA GLY A 101 9.63 4.11 -10.50
C GLY A 101 8.14 4.20 -10.12
N VAL A 102 7.34 4.99 -10.85
CA VAL A 102 5.97 5.35 -10.48
C VAL A 102 4.99 4.97 -11.56
N TRP A 103 3.95 4.24 -11.14
CA TRP A 103 2.91 3.71 -12.02
C TRP A 103 1.53 4.14 -11.55
N ASN A 104 0.69 4.54 -12.50
CA ASN A 104 -0.75 4.50 -12.30
C ASN A 104 -1.22 3.05 -12.37
N VAL A 105 -2.08 2.67 -11.44
CA VAL A 105 -2.64 1.33 -11.37
C VAL A 105 -4.14 1.37 -11.14
N SER A 106 -4.86 0.37 -11.64
CA SER A 106 -6.17 0.02 -11.08
C SER A 106 -5.99 -1.03 -10.00
N TYR A 107 -6.86 -1.04 -8.99
CA TYR A 107 -6.80 -2.02 -7.91
C TYR A 107 -8.19 -2.60 -7.60
N GLN A 108 -8.21 -3.84 -7.12
CA GLN A 108 -9.41 -4.53 -6.63
C GLN A 108 -9.05 -5.30 -5.36
N SER A 109 -9.86 -5.16 -4.31
CA SER A 109 -9.73 -6.03 -3.12
C SER A 109 -10.06 -7.47 -3.49
N VAL A 110 -9.22 -8.42 -3.07
CA VAL A 110 -9.39 -9.85 -3.37
C VAL A 110 -9.12 -10.68 -2.13
N ASP A 111 -9.66 -11.90 -2.10
CA ASP A 111 -9.41 -12.86 -1.02
C ASP A 111 -7.93 -13.27 -0.99
N CYS A 112 -7.23 -12.99 0.10
CA CYS A 112 -5.82 -13.31 0.29
C CYS A 112 -5.55 -14.81 0.16
N LEU A 113 -6.32 -15.64 0.86
CA LEU A 113 -6.07 -17.08 0.94
C LEU A 113 -6.25 -17.78 -0.41
N LYS A 114 -7.11 -17.22 -1.27
CA LYS A 114 -7.36 -17.74 -2.62
C LYS A 114 -6.45 -17.16 -3.68
N ASN A 115 -6.10 -15.87 -3.59
CA ASN A 115 -5.51 -15.13 -4.72
C ASN A 115 -4.08 -14.66 -4.49
N TRP A 116 -3.61 -14.59 -3.24
CA TRP A 116 -2.25 -14.16 -2.95
C TRP A 116 -1.32 -15.37 -2.85
N GLU A 117 -0.32 -15.45 -3.74
CA GLU A 117 0.63 -16.57 -3.77
C GLU A 117 1.37 -16.78 -2.44
N GLY A 118 1.67 -15.69 -1.73
CA GLY A 118 2.29 -15.73 -0.42
C GLY A 118 1.46 -16.47 0.64
N ALA A 119 0.15 -16.65 0.43
CA ALA A 119 -0.71 -17.38 1.37
C ALA A 119 -0.33 -18.86 1.52
N LYS A 120 0.44 -19.41 0.57
CA LYS A 120 0.97 -20.79 0.63
C LYS A 120 2.15 -20.93 1.59
N ALA A 121 2.74 -19.81 2.04
CA ALA A 121 3.85 -19.79 2.97
C ALA A 121 3.37 -19.33 4.36
N PRO A 122 3.33 -20.21 5.38
CA PRO A 122 2.88 -19.85 6.73
C PRO A 122 3.60 -18.62 7.32
N ALA A 123 4.89 -18.50 7.06
CA ALA A 123 5.71 -17.37 7.52
C ALA A 123 5.30 -16.01 6.89
N ALA A 124 4.62 -16.01 5.75
CA ALA A 124 4.19 -14.80 5.05
C ALA A 124 2.78 -14.34 5.44
N LEU A 125 2.01 -15.19 6.13
CA LEU A 125 0.68 -14.82 6.62
C LEU A 125 0.80 -13.78 7.75
N GLY A 126 1.81 -13.86 8.60
CA GLY A 126 1.86 -13.05 9.83
C GLY A 126 1.22 -13.81 10.99
N SER A 127 1.11 -13.16 12.15
CA SER A 127 0.57 -13.77 13.38
C SER A 127 -0.36 -12.76 14.03
N VAL A 128 -1.42 -13.20 14.70
CA VAL A 128 -2.10 -12.33 15.68
C VAL A 128 -2.44 -13.24 16.83
N ASP A 129 -1.74 -13.04 17.95
CA ASP A 129 -2.08 -13.59 19.28
C ASP A 129 -1.14 -13.08 20.40
N ASP A 130 -0.04 -12.37 20.10
CA ASP A 130 0.90 -11.90 21.13
C ASP A 130 0.95 -10.36 21.30
N GLY A 131 0.11 -9.61 20.59
CA GLY A 131 0.12 -8.14 20.62
C GLY A 131 1.35 -7.51 19.95
N SER A 132 2.16 -8.30 19.23
CA SER A 132 3.19 -7.75 18.35
C SER A 132 2.56 -7.02 17.16
N SER A 133 3.28 -6.03 16.62
CA SER A 133 2.81 -5.05 15.63
C SER A 133 2.63 -5.63 14.21
N VAL A 134 1.97 -6.77 14.07
CA VAL A 134 1.92 -7.53 12.82
C VAL A 134 0.53 -7.51 12.20
N CYS A 135 0.48 -7.56 10.87
CA CYS A 135 -0.77 -7.58 10.12
C CYS A 135 -1.50 -8.92 10.26
N CYS A 136 -2.81 -8.89 9.98
CA CYS A 136 -3.66 -10.06 9.93
C CYS A 136 -3.11 -11.13 8.94
N PRO A 137 -3.06 -12.42 9.33
CA PRO A 137 -2.90 -13.61 8.48
C PRO A 137 -3.64 -13.55 7.16
N ALA A 138 -4.90 -13.15 7.19
CA ALA A 138 -5.78 -13.06 6.03
C ALA A 138 -6.63 -11.78 6.09
N ASP A 139 -7.55 -11.61 5.13
CA ASP A 139 -8.43 -10.45 5.08
C ASP A 139 -9.24 -10.31 6.37
N PRO A 140 -9.06 -9.23 7.15
CA PRO A 140 -9.91 -8.96 8.29
C PRO A 140 -11.34 -8.74 7.79
N THR A 141 -12.23 -9.62 8.22
CA THR A 141 -13.67 -9.61 8.00
C THR A 141 -14.38 -8.56 8.85
N GLY A 142 -13.73 -8.09 9.92
CA GLY A 142 -14.32 -7.17 10.90
C GLY A 142 -15.34 -7.84 11.83
N SER A 143 -15.35 -9.17 11.89
CA SER A 143 -16.20 -9.92 12.84
C SER A 143 -15.59 -9.89 14.25
N ALA A 144 -16.42 -10.01 15.28
CA ALA A 144 -15.92 -10.13 16.66
C ALA A 144 -15.13 -11.42 16.92
N ASN A 145 -15.28 -12.43 16.04
CA ASN A 145 -14.53 -13.69 16.07
C ASN A 145 -13.37 -13.69 15.07
N ASP A 146 -13.09 -12.54 14.45
CA ASP A 146 -11.91 -12.41 13.63
C ASP A 146 -10.71 -12.57 14.55
N THR A 147 -9.81 -13.49 14.23
CA THR A 147 -8.60 -13.72 15.02
C THR A 147 -7.68 -12.50 15.02
N CYS A 148 -8.05 -11.44 14.28
CA CYS A 148 -7.19 -10.33 13.91
C CYS A 148 -7.95 -8.98 13.92
N PRO A 149 -8.48 -8.51 15.06
CA PRO A 149 -9.15 -7.22 15.13
C PRO A 149 -8.12 -6.09 14.97
N SER A 150 -8.46 -5.04 14.24
CA SER A 150 -7.62 -3.85 14.02
C SER A 150 -7.26 -3.17 15.34
N PHE A 151 -5.96 -3.02 15.66
CA PHE A 151 -5.53 -2.34 16.88
C PHE A 151 -6.07 -0.92 16.96
N SER A 152 -6.15 -0.25 15.82
CA SER A 152 -6.61 1.13 15.77
C SER A 152 -8.11 1.23 16.08
N ASP A 153 -8.90 0.27 15.60
CA ASP A 153 -10.33 0.21 15.92
C ASP A 153 -10.55 -0.17 17.39
N ASP A 154 -9.79 -1.15 17.90
CA ASP A 154 -9.88 -1.60 19.31
C ASP A 154 -9.45 -0.54 20.32
N ASN A 155 -8.54 0.35 19.93
CA ASN A 155 -7.99 1.37 20.81
C ASN A 155 -8.50 2.79 20.48
N GLY A 156 -9.48 2.91 19.58
CA GLY A 156 -10.05 4.20 19.17
C GLY A 156 -9.01 5.18 18.62
N ILE A 157 -7.95 4.66 18.00
CA ILE A 157 -6.86 5.46 17.47
C ILE A 157 -7.34 6.04 16.14
N PRO A 158 -7.45 7.37 16.05
CA PRO A 158 -7.93 7.97 14.83
C PRO A 158 -6.90 7.80 13.71
N TYR A 159 -7.40 7.68 12.48
CA TYR A 159 -6.59 7.60 11.26
C TYR A 159 -5.75 8.87 10.99
N VAL A 160 -6.03 9.95 11.72
CA VAL A 160 -5.26 11.19 11.72
C VAL A 160 -4.10 11.08 12.70
N PRO A 161 -2.95 11.70 12.41
CA PRO A 161 -2.01 12.01 13.48
C PRO A 161 -2.79 12.82 14.52
N SER A 162 -2.79 12.38 15.78
CA SER A 162 -3.00 13.31 16.89
C SER A 162 -2.06 14.48 16.63
N ALA A 163 -2.62 15.62 16.23
CA ALA A 163 -1.84 16.82 16.06
C ALA A 163 -1.07 17.02 17.36
N PRO A 164 0.28 17.08 17.37
CA PRO A 164 0.92 17.65 18.52
C PRO A 164 0.38 19.08 18.61
N SER A 165 -0.27 19.35 19.73
CA SER A 165 -0.78 20.65 20.08
C SER A 165 0.24 21.73 19.74
N THR A 166 -0.20 22.72 18.98
CA THR A 166 0.24 24.12 19.01
C THR A 166 1.76 24.34 19.03
N ASN A 167 2.32 24.70 17.87
CA ASN A 167 2.94 26.01 17.65
C ASN A 167 3.39 26.17 16.19
N LEU A 168 2.75 27.11 15.47
CA LEU A 168 3.42 27.89 14.42
C LEU A 168 4.52 28.76 15.07
N PRO A 169 5.49 29.38 14.36
CA PRO A 169 5.86 29.30 12.93
C PRO A 169 7.38 29.04 12.71
N PHE A 170 7.84 28.75 11.47
CA PHE A 170 8.96 29.48 10.85
C PHE A 170 9.19 29.09 9.38
N TRP A 171 9.51 30.09 8.57
CA TRP A 171 9.94 29.99 7.17
C TRP A 171 11.46 29.79 7.08
N SER A 172 11.90 28.94 6.15
CA SER A 172 12.89 29.26 5.11
C SER A 172 12.82 28.20 4.02
#